data_AF-A0A817U8C9-F1
#
_entry.id   AF-A0A817U8C9-F1
#
_cell.length_a   1.000
_cell.length_b   1.000
_cell.length_c   1.000
_cell.angle_alpha   90.00
_cell.angle_beta   90.00
_cell.angle_gamma   90.00
#
_symmetry.space_group_name_H-M   'P 1'
#
loop_
_entity.id
_entity.type
_entity.pdbx_description
1 polymer ?
#
loop_
_entity_poly.entity_id
_entity_poly.type
_entity_poly.pdbx_seq_one_letter_code
_entity_poly.pdbx_strand_id
1 'polypeptide(L)'
;MEKYFEKVKQTITSITSNHQKFLTKIKSKCNFQFAIVDYRDHKPEGDYIYHKCDFTNHTAAMKYVMNLKSGSGGDIPEAVLDGLDAACALNWRQNADHLLFHILDAPPHGKIYTKRDDKWPNGCPCGKTAQNILQAMKNKQIAYHILPCSNEINMMIAEFKNHIDLQISTFNDKITFEDAIAKHVFEQLKDTEMTLKKN
;
A
#
# COMPACT_ATOMS: atom_id res chain seq x y z
N MET A 1 7.23 10.00 8.42
CA MET A 1 7.00 9.91 6.96
C MET A 1 8.11 10.36 5.99
N GLU A 2 8.75 11.53 6.08
CA GLU A 2 9.65 12.03 5.00
C GLU A 2 10.76 11.07 4.55
N LYS A 3 11.47 10.43 5.50
CA LYS A 3 12.49 9.39 5.21
C LYS A 3 11.94 8.18 4.43
N TYR A 4 10.63 7.91 4.50
CA TYR A 4 9.99 6.81 3.79
C TYR A 4 9.61 7.19 2.36
N PHE A 5 9.41 8.48 2.05
CA PHE A 5 9.24 8.90 0.66
C PHE A 5 10.49 8.62 -0.16
N GLU A 6 11.67 8.89 0.39
CA GLU A 6 12.93 8.52 -0.26
C GLU A 6 13.04 7.01 -0.46
N LYS A 7 12.63 6.20 0.52
CA LYS A 7 12.58 4.73 0.36
C LYS A 7 11.60 4.30 -0.73
N VAL A 8 10.41 4.89 -0.81
CA VAL A 8 9.44 4.62 -1.89
C VAL A 8 10.03 4.98 -3.26
N LYS A 9 10.72 6.12 -3.37
CA LYS A 9 11.41 6.53 -4.62
C LYS A 9 12.47 5.50 -5.02
N GLN A 10 13.33 5.10 -4.09
CA GLN A 10 14.36 4.09 -4.31
C GLN A 10 13.73 2.74 -4.69
N THR A 11 12.58 2.41 -4.11
CA THR A 11 11.83 1.19 -4.41
C THR A 11 11.26 1.17 -5.80
N ILE A 12 10.56 2.21 -6.24
CA ILE A 12 10.02 2.23 -7.61
C ILE A 12 11.18 2.13 -8.61
N THR A 13 12.30 2.81 -8.34
CA THR A 13 13.51 2.75 -9.17
C THR A 13 14.09 1.33 -9.21
N SER A 14 14.20 0.68 -8.05
CA SER A 14 14.76 -0.66 -7.91
C SER A 14 13.84 -1.74 -8.47
N ILE A 15 12.54 -1.69 -8.21
CA ILE A 15 11.55 -2.59 -8.82
C ILE A 15 11.63 -2.45 -10.33
N THR A 16 11.69 -1.25 -10.88
CA THR A 16 11.78 -1.06 -12.33
C THR A 16 13.08 -1.64 -12.91
N SER A 17 14.22 -1.35 -12.27
CA SER A 17 15.53 -1.82 -12.72
C SER A 17 15.66 -3.35 -12.60
N ASN A 18 15.17 -3.92 -11.50
CA ASN A 18 15.15 -5.36 -11.25
C ASN A 18 14.09 -6.06 -12.10
N HIS A 19 12.97 -5.41 -12.40
CA HIS A 19 11.94 -5.89 -13.30
C HIS A 19 12.49 -6.08 -14.71
N GLN A 20 13.20 -5.08 -15.26
CA GLN A 20 13.84 -5.20 -16.57
C GLN A 20 14.77 -6.40 -16.63
N LYS A 21 15.59 -6.59 -15.58
CA LYS A 21 16.50 -7.74 -15.44
C LYS A 21 15.74 -9.06 -15.30
N PHE A 22 14.68 -9.07 -14.52
CA PHE A 22 13.85 -10.25 -14.27
C PHE A 22 13.11 -10.71 -15.51
N LEU A 23 12.38 -9.82 -16.21
CA LEU A 23 11.67 -10.17 -17.45
C LEU A 23 12.62 -10.71 -18.51
N THR A 24 13.80 -10.09 -18.63
CA THR A 24 14.85 -10.57 -19.53
C THR A 24 15.27 -12.00 -19.16
N LYS A 25 15.40 -12.28 -17.86
CA LYS A 25 15.79 -13.59 -17.34
C LYS A 25 14.71 -14.66 -17.55
N ILE A 26 13.44 -14.33 -17.37
CA ILE A 26 12.33 -15.30 -17.49
C ILE A 26 11.75 -15.39 -18.92
N LYS A 27 12.26 -14.61 -19.88
CA LYS A 27 11.78 -14.55 -21.28
C LYS A 27 10.26 -14.38 -21.41
N SER A 28 9.65 -13.76 -20.40
CA SER A 28 8.20 -13.54 -20.32
C SER A 28 7.86 -12.09 -20.64
N LYS A 29 6.65 -11.86 -21.11
CA LYS A 29 6.07 -10.53 -21.30
C LYS A 29 5.06 -10.31 -20.17
N CYS A 30 5.50 -9.73 -19.06
CA CYS A 30 4.60 -9.18 -18.05
C CYS A 30 4.57 -7.65 -18.19
N ASN A 31 3.39 -7.04 -18.06
CA ASN A 31 3.24 -5.59 -18.09
C ASN A 31 2.86 -5.10 -16.70
N PHE A 32 3.81 -4.53 -15.98
CA PHE A 32 3.55 -3.83 -14.72
C PHE A 32 2.96 -2.45 -14.96
N GLN A 33 1.92 -2.15 -14.21
CA GLN A 33 1.41 -0.80 -14.03
C GLN A 33 1.48 -0.45 -12.56
N PHE A 34 1.74 0.82 -12.30
CA PHE A 34 1.92 1.34 -10.96
C PHE A 34 0.85 2.40 -10.71
N ALA A 35 0.22 2.32 -9.55
CA ALA A 35 -0.67 3.35 -9.04
C ALA A 35 -0.15 3.77 -7.66
N ILE A 36 -0.40 5.02 -7.29
CA ILE A 36 0.05 5.59 -6.02
C ILE A 36 -1.12 6.33 -5.40
N VAL A 37 -1.41 6.02 -4.13
CA VAL A 37 -2.33 6.79 -3.30
C VAL A 37 -1.52 7.30 -2.11
N ASP A 38 -1.50 8.62 -1.93
CA ASP A 38 -1.00 9.25 -0.73
C ASP A 38 -2.16 9.83 0.05
N TYR A 39 -2.13 9.67 1.37
CA TYR A 39 -3.16 10.16 2.26
C TYR A 39 -2.52 10.86 3.45
N ARG A 40 -3.29 11.75 4.07
CA ARG A 40 -2.97 12.43 5.32
C ARG A 40 -4.16 12.26 6.25
N ASP A 41 -4.84 13.37 6.54
CA ASP A 41 -5.94 13.37 7.50
C ASP A 41 -7.12 14.28 7.10
N HIS A 42 -8.23 14.11 7.81
CA HIS A 42 -9.37 15.00 7.79
C HIS A 42 -9.01 16.37 8.39
N LYS A 43 -9.71 17.41 7.93
CA LYS A 43 -9.61 18.73 8.56
C LYS A 43 -10.11 18.68 10.01
N PRO A 44 -9.46 19.38 10.96
CA PRO A 44 -8.41 20.39 10.72
C PRO A 44 -6.96 19.87 10.73
N GLU A 45 -6.72 18.58 10.98
CA GLU A 45 -5.37 18.01 11.12
C GLU A 45 -4.63 17.94 9.78
N GLY A 46 -5.32 17.49 8.73
CA GLY A 46 -4.80 17.41 7.37
C GLY A 46 -5.25 18.56 6.47
N ASP A 47 -4.37 18.95 5.54
CA ASP A 47 -4.66 19.88 4.45
C ASP A 47 -5.45 19.21 3.30
N TYR A 48 -5.29 17.90 3.13
CA TYR A 48 -6.09 17.04 2.26
C TYR A 48 -6.21 15.63 2.85
N ILE A 49 -7.25 14.89 2.44
CA ILE A 49 -7.46 13.51 2.91
C ILE A 49 -6.59 12.55 2.09
N TYR A 50 -6.74 12.55 0.77
CA TYR A 50 -5.89 11.76 -0.14
C TYR A 50 -5.74 12.40 -1.52
N HIS A 51 -4.66 12.05 -2.21
CA HIS A 51 -4.50 12.19 -3.65
C HIS A 51 -4.19 10.83 -4.28
N LYS A 52 -4.44 10.71 -5.58
CA LYS A 52 -4.18 9.48 -6.32
C LYS A 52 -3.61 9.71 -7.71
N CYS A 53 -2.68 8.85 -8.08
CA CYS A 53 -2.23 8.58 -9.42
C CYS A 53 -2.73 7.18 -9.80
N ASP A 54 -3.62 7.10 -10.79
CA ASP A 54 -4.11 5.81 -11.27
C ASP A 54 -3.02 5.01 -12.01
N PHE A 55 -3.32 3.75 -12.31
CA PHE A 55 -2.39 2.82 -12.94
C PHE A 55 -1.76 3.40 -14.21
N THR A 56 -0.45 3.58 -14.15
CA THR A 56 0.35 4.16 -15.22
C THR A 56 1.69 3.42 -15.36
N ASN A 57 2.51 3.83 -16.31
CA ASN A 57 3.86 3.27 -16.45
C ASN A 57 4.79 3.76 -15.33
N HIS A 58 5.90 3.06 -15.14
CA HIS A 58 6.87 3.37 -14.09
C HIS A 58 7.40 4.81 -14.16
N THR A 59 7.62 5.37 -15.36
CA THR A 59 8.16 6.72 -15.54
C THR A 59 7.20 7.78 -14.99
N ALA A 60 5.91 7.67 -15.32
CA ALA A 60 4.87 8.57 -14.81
C ALA A 60 4.65 8.41 -13.31
N ALA A 61 4.65 7.17 -12.81
CA ALA A 61 4.55 6.88 -11.39
C ALA A 61 5.73 7.48 -10.59
N MET A 62 6.97 7.34 -11.07
CA MET A 62 8.14 7.98 -10.45
C MET A 62 7.99 9.50 -10.40
N LYS A 63 7.53 10.12 -11.49
CA LYS A 63 7.29 11.57 -11.53
C LYS A 63 6.24 11.99 -10.52
N TYR A 64 5.20 11.19 -10.29
CA TYR A 64 4.21 11.47 -9.23
C TYR A 64 4.86 11.45 -7.85
N VAL A 65 5.61 10.40 -7.51
CA VAL A 65 6.31 10.32 -6.20
C VAL A 65 7.31 11.45 -6.00
N MET A 66 8.00 11.88 -7.05
CA MET A 66 8.94 13.02 -6.98
C MET A 66 8.27 14.34 -6.56
N ASN A 67 6.97 14.49 -6.82
CA ASN A 67 6.19 15.69 -6.48
C ASN A 67 5.47 15.57 -5.13
N LEU A 68 5.50 14.41 -4.48
CA LEU A 68 4.93 14.26 -3.14
C LEU A 68 5.73 15.08 -2.14
N LYS A 69 5.01 15.78 -1.27
CA LYS A 69 5.58 16.58 -0.19
C LYS A 69 5.14 16.02 1.15
N SER A 70 6.07 15.98 2.09
CA SER A 70 5.72 15.77 3.49
C SER A 70 4.83 16.92 3.95
N GLY A 71 3.91 16.59 4.84
CA GLY A 71 3.14 17.58 5.56
C GLY A 71 2.62 16.97 6.84
N SER A 72 1.98 17.82 7.64
CA SER A 72 1.41 17.42 8.92
C SER A 72 0.09 16.69 8.70
N GLY A 73 -0.09 15.57 9.40
CA GLY A 73 -1.37 14.87 9.59
C GLY A 73 -1.83 14.90 11.05
N GLY A 74 -1.15 15.66 11.92
CA GLY A 74 -1.36 15.64 13.36
C GLY A 74 -0.48 14.61 14.08
N ASP A 75 -0.74 14.35 15.36
CA ASP A 75 0.08 13.45 16.19
C ASP A 75 -0.49 12.01 16.30
N ILE A 76 -1.26 11.60 15.28
CA ILE A 76 -2.05 10.35 15.06
C ILE A 76 -3.48 10.37 15.65
N PRO A 77 -4.45 9.51 15.23
CA PRO A 77 -4.51 8.66 14.03
C PRO A 77 -4.63 9.46 12.73
N GLU A 78 -4.65 8.78 11.59
CA GLU A 78 -4.73 9.39 10.24
C GLU A 78 -5.91 8.83 9.42
N ALA A 79 -6.18 9.40 8.24
CA ALA A 79 -7.26 8.97 7.33
C ALA A 79 -6.90 7.71 6.51
N VAL A 80 -6.37 6.67 7.18
CA VAL A 80 -5.93 5.41 6.56
C VAL A 80 -7.06 4.70 5.81
N LEU A 81 -8.29 4.68 6.35
CA LEU A 81 -9.42 4.02 5.68
C LEU A 81 -9.81 4.76 4.39
N ASP A 82 -9.72 6.09 4.35
CA ASP A 82 -9.96 6.87 3.13
C ASP A 82 -8.90 6.58 2.06
N GLY A 83 -7.63 6.47 2.46
CA GLY A 83 -6.56 6.05 1.56
C GLY A 83 -6.76 4.65 0.98
N LEU A 84 -7.14 3.68 1.81
CA LEU A 84 -7.41 2.30 1.36
C LEU A 84 -8.66 2.20 0.47
N ASP A 85 -9.71 2.94 0.77
CA ASP A 85 -10.90 3.03 -0.07
C ASP A 85 -10.56 3.61 -1.46
N ALA A 86 -9.78 4.70 -1.48
CA ALA A 86 -9.28 5.30 -2.72
C ALA A 86 -8.41 4.32 -3.53
N ALA A 87 -7.57 3.53 -2.87
CA ALA A 87 -6.75 2.50 -3.52
C ALA A 87 -7.60 1.33 -4.07
N CYS A 88 -8.63 0.92 -3.33
CA CYS A 88 -9.57 -0.11 -3.77
C CYS A 88 -10.39 0.35 -5.00
N ALA A 89 -10.64 1.66 -5.12
CA ALA A 89 -11.38 2.28 -6.21
C ALA A 89 -10.53 2.57 -7.48
N LEU A 90 -9.24 2.23 -7.51
CA LEU A 90 -8.40 2.36 -8.70
C LEU A 90 -8.83 1.42 -9.83
N ASN A 91 -8.33 1.68 -11.05
CA ASN A 91 -8.67 0.92 -12.25
C ASN A 91 -7.89 -0.41 -12.36
N TRP A 92 -8.09 -1.30 -11.38
CA TRP A 92 -7.54 -2.66 -11.35
C TRP A 92 -8.02 -3.47 -12.57
N ARG A 93 -7.08 -4.06 -13.33
CA ARG A 93 -7.36 -4.82 -14.56
C ARG A 93 -7.85 -6.23 -14.22
N GLN A 94 -8.97 -6.67 -14.79
CA GLN A 94 -9.54 -8.01 -14.51
C GLN A 94 -8.55 -9.18 -14.72
N ASN A 95 -7.66 -9.09 -15.72
CA ASN A 95 -6.69 -10.13 -16.05
C ASN A 95 -5.28 -9.76 -15.58
N ALA A 96 -5.12 -9.45 -14.29
CA ALA A 96 -3.82 -9.12 -13.70
C ALA A 96 -3.73 -9.61 -12.26
N ASP A 97 -2.50 -9.90 -11.82
CA ASP A 97 -2.21 -10.02 -10.40
C ASP A 97 -2.31 -8.64 -9.72
N HIS A 98 -3.03 -8.58 -8.60
CA HIS A 98 -3.26 -7.34 -7.86
C HIS A 98 -2.45 -7.34 -6.57
N LEU A 99 -1.48 -6.43 -6.47
CA LEU A 99 -0.63 -6.27 -5.29
C LEU A 99 -0.79 -4.86 -4.73
N LEU A 100 -1.10 -4.76 -3.43
CA LEU A 100 -1.13 -3.48 -2.71
C LEU A 100 -0.10 -3.50 -1.59
N PHE A 101 0.88 -2.60 -1.68
CA PHE A 101 1.89 -2.38 -0.65
C PHE A 101 1.56 -1.11 0.13
N HIS A 102 1.24 -1.27 1.41
CA HIS A 102 0.79 -0.19 2.28
C HIS A 102 1.81 0.15 3.33
N ILE A 103 2.31 1.38 3.26
CA ILE A 103 3.47 1.86 4.01
C ILE A 103 2.96 2.97 4.92
N LEU A 104 3.01 2.74 6.23
CA LEU A 104 2.40 3.64 7.20
C LEU A 104 3.06 3.54 8.57
N ASP A 105 3.06 4.66 9.30
CA ASP A 105 3.53 4.79 10.69
C ASP A 105 2.40 5.11 11.69
N ALA A 106 1.17 5.37 11.23
CA ALA A 106 0.01 5.68 12.07
C ALA A 106 -1.23 4.81 11.74
N PRO A 107 -2.09 4.49 12.73
CA PRO A 107 -3.31 3.73 12.53
C PRO A 107 -4.47 4.61 11.98
N PRO A 108 -5.57 4.01 11.49
CA PRO A 108 -6.81 4.74 11.20
C PRO A 108 -7.48 5.29 12.47
N HIS A 109 -8.33 6.31 12.30
CA HIS A 109 -9.26 6.75 13.33
C HIS A 109 -10.16 5.62 13.84
N GLY A 110 -10.43 5.65 15.15
CA GLY A 110 -11.22 4.69 15.89
C GLY A 110 -10.43 4.05 17.03
N LYS A 111 -11.02 4.03 18.23
CA LYS A 111 -10.40 3.44 19.43
C LYS A 111 -10.16 1.93 19.33
N ILE A 112 -10.78 1.25 18.36
CA ILE A 112 -10.47 -0.16 18.08
C ILE A 112 -9.08 -0.33 17.47
N TYR A 113 -8.54 0.69 16.81
CA TYR A 113 -7.26 0.65 16.11
C TYR A 113 -6.11 1.28 16.87
N THR A 114 -6.38 2.04 17.93
CA THR A 114 -5.35 2.74 18.71
C THR A 114 -5.80 3.09 20.12
N LYS A 115 -4.84 3.21 21.04
CA LYS A 115 -5.05 3.75 22.39
C LYS A 115 -4.77 5.25 22.48
N ARG A 116 -4.25 5.84 21.42
CA ARG A 116 -3.78 7.22 21.39
C ARG A 116 -4.96 8.18 21.32
N ASP A 117 -4.72 9.44 21.65
CA ASP A 117 -5.76 10.46 21.55
C ASP A 117 -6.22 10.58 20.10
N ASP A 118 -7.53 10.67 19.90
CA ASP A 118 -8.13 10.59 18.59
C ASP A 118 -9.31 11.57 18.56
N LYS A 119 -9.29 12.48 17.59
CA LYS A 119 -10.39 13.43 17.36
C LYS A 119 -11.65 12.75 16.83
N TRP A 120 -11.51 11.55 16.25
CA TRP A 120 -12.58 10.73 15.71
C TRP A 120 -12.60 9.33 16.35
N PRO A 121 -12.83 9.23 17.68
CA PRO A 121 -12.67 7.98 18.42
C PRO A 121 -13.66 6.88 18.02
N ASN A 122 -14.75 7.25 17.34
CA ASN A 122 -15.77 6.33 16.83
C ASN A 122 -15.48 5.81 15.40
N GLY A 123 -14.34 6.18 14.82
CA GLY A 123 -13.95 5.80 13.46
C GLY A 123 -13.95 6.97 12.49
N CYS A 124 -13.65 6.67 11.21
CA CYS A 124 -13.59 7.67 10.13
C CYS A 124 -14.88 8.52 10.08
N PRO A 125 -14.79 9.87 10.11
CA PRO A 125 -15.95 10.77 10.06
C PRO A 125 -16.77 10.65 8.77
N CYS A 126 -16.21 10.08 7.70
CA CYS A 126 -16.92 9.81 6.46
C CYS A 126 -17.73 8.49 6.49
N GLY A 127 -17.75 7.77 7.62
CA GLY A 127 -18.49 6.51 7.78
C GLY A 127 -17.83 5.30 7.11
N LYS A 128 -16.58 5.43 6.68
CA LYS A 128 -15.81 4.31 6.11
C LYS A 128 -15.44 3.30 7.19
N THR A 129 -15.53 2.01 6.87
CA THR A 129 -15.22 0.92 7.80
C THR A 129 -14.19 -0.04 7.20
N ALA A 130 -13.31 -0.58 8.04
CA ALA A 130 -12.34 -1.59 7.61
C ALA A 130 -13.04 -2.80 7.01
N GLN A 131 -14.14 -3.26 7.61
CA GLN A 131 -14.92 -4.39 7.09
C GLN A 131 -15.30 -4.21 5.62
N ASN A 132 -15.94 -3.08 5.27
CA ASN A 132 -16.43 -2.87 3.90
C ASN A 132 -15.27 -2.74 2.90
N ILE A 133 -14.23 -1.97 3.25
CA ILE A 133 -13.09 -1.70 2.37
C ILE A 133 -12.28 -2.98 2.15
N LEU A 134 -11.91 -3.68 3.22
CA LEU A 134 -11.08 -4.87 3.14
C LEU A 134 -11.83 -6.04 2.49
N GLN A 135 -13.15 -6.14 2.68
CA GLN A 135 -13.96 -7.10 1.92
C GLN A 135 -14.04 -6.75 0.43
N ALA A 136 -14.12 -5.47 0.06
CA ALA A 136 -14.03 -5.04 -1.34
C ALA A 136 -12.66 -5.36 -1.96
N MET A 137 -11.57 -5.17 -1.21
CA MET A 137 -10.23 -5.56 -1.63
C MET A 137 -10.12 -7.07 -1.86
N LYS A 138 -10.68 -7.88 -0.95
CA LYS A 138 -10.75 -9.34 -1.08
C LYS A 138 -11.52 -9.76 -2.33
N ASN A 139 -12.67 -9.14 -2.62
CA ASN A 139 -13.46 -9.42 -3.82
C ASN A 139 -12.72 -9.06 -5.12
N LYS A 140 -11.83 -8.06 -5.07
CA LYS A 140 -10.93 -7.71 -6.18
C LYS A 140 -9.65 -8.55 -6.21
N GLN A 141 -9.51 -9.54 -5.32
CA GLN A 141 -8.32 -10.39 -5.21
C GLN A 141 -7.02 -9.59 -5.03
N ILE A 142 -7.09 -8.47 -4.30
CA ILE A 142 -5.92 -7.65 -4.00
C ILE A 142 -5.14 -8.34 -2.88
N ALA A 143 -3.93 -8.80 -3.20
CA ALA A 143 -2.98 -9.27 -2.19
C ALA A 143 -2.46 -8.06 -1.40
N TYR A 144 -2.78 -8.05 -0.11
CA TYR A 144 -2.53 -6.90 0.75
C TYR A 144 -1.26 -7.11 1.60
N HIS A 145 -0.26 -6.27 1.36
CA HIS A 145 1.02 -6.28 2.05
C HIS A 145 1.18 -5.00 2.88
N ILE A 146 1.45 -5.14 4.17
CA ILE A 146 1.71 -4.04 5.09
C ILE A 146 3.22 -3.96 5.34
N LEU A 147 3.77 -2.76 5.16
CA LEU A 147 5.15 -2.39 5.47
C LEU A 147 5.15 -1.45 6.68
N PRO A 148 5.14 -2.00 7.91
CA PRO A 148 5.03 -1.22 9.13
C PRO A 148 6.26 -0.32 9.30
N CYS A 149 6.00 0.97 9.54
CA CYS A 149 7.05 1.96 9.83
C CYS A 149 7.11 2.32 11.32
N SER A 150 6.15 1.84 12.11
CA SER A 150 6.02 2.04 13.55
C SER A 150 5.23 0.89 14.19
N ASN A 151 5.35 0.73 15.50
CA ASN A 151 4.54 -0.22 16.28
C ASN A 151 3.14 0.34 16.63
N GLU A 152 2.87 1.61 16.36
CA GLU A 152 1.57 2.26 16.61
C GLU A 152 0.42 1.60 15.83
N ILE A 153 0.73 0.85 14.77
CA ILE A 153 -0.27 0.19 13.92
C ILE A 153 -0.58 -1.25 14.32
N ASN A 154 -0.01 -1.76 15.40
CA ASN A 154 -0.19 -3.16 15.81
C ASN A 154 -1.66 -3.52 16.09
N MET A 155 -2.41 -2.60 16.71
CA MET A 155 -3.85 -2.78 16.94
C MET A 155 -4.64 -2.77 15.62
N MET A 156 -4.31 -1.87 14.69
CA MET A 156 -4.87 -1.89 13.34
C MET A 156 -4.63 -3.24 12.65
N ILE A 157 -3.40 -3.75 12.68
CA ILE A 157 -3.05 -5.04 12.07
C ILE A 157 -3.86 -6.18 12.69
N ALA A 158 -4.01 -6.20 14.01
CA ALA A 158 -4.80 -7.21 14.71
C ALA A 158 -6.27 -7.17 14.27
N GLU A 159 -6.84 -5.97 14.15
CA GLU A 159 -8.22 -5.81 13.71
C GLU A 159 -8.39 -6.15 12.22
N PHE A 160 -7.49 -5.71 11.35
CA PHE A 160 -7.57 -5.96 9.90
C PHE A 160 -7.51 -7.45 9.54
N LYS A 161 -6.77 -8.26 10.31
CA LYS A 161 -6.71 -9.72 10.15
C LYS A 161 -8.06 -10.41 10.31
N ASN A 162 -9.03 -9.77 10.95
CA ASN A 162 -10.40 -10.31 11.06
C ASN A 162 -11.17 -10.20 9.72
N HIS A 163 -10.71 -9.36 8.78
CA HIS A 163 -11.46 -9.00 7.57
C HIS A 163 -10.78 -9.44 6.27
N ILE A 164 -9.45 -9.57 6.26
CA ILE A 164 -8.67 -9.95 5.07
C ILE A 164 -7.39 -10.71 5.44
N ASP A 165 -6.96 -11.60 4.55
CA ASP A 165 -5.61 -12.17 4.59
C ASP A 165 -4.60 -11.07 4.22
N LEU A 166 -3.69 -10.77 5.14
CA LEU A 166 -2.65 -9.76 4.95
C LEU A 166 -1.27 -10.32 5.24
N GLN A 167 -0.28 -9.82 4.52
CA GLN A 167 1.12 -10.14 4.74
C GLN A 167 1.84 -8.94 5.36
N ILE A 168 2.80 -9.20 6.24
CA ILE A 168 3.60 -8.15 6.88
C ILE A 168 5.03 -8.33 6.44
N SER A 169 5.61 -7.29 5.84
CA SER A 169 6.97 -7.31 5.32
C SER A 169 7.80 -6.29 6.11
N THR A 170 8.74 -6.78 6.91
CA THR A 170 9.66 -5.93 7.67
C THR A 170 10.96 -5.73 6.90
N PHE A 171 11.60 -4.58 7.11
CA PHE A 171 12.87 -4.21 6.48
C PHE A 171 13.82 -3.62 7.53
N ASN A 172 15.12 -3.81 7.33
CA ASN A 172 16.20 -3.39 8.23
C ASN A 172 17.51 -3.23 7.45
N ASP A 173 18.64 -3.06 8.13
CA ASP A 173 19.94 -2.86 7.45
C ASP A 173 20.40 -4.06 6.60
N LYS A 174 19.81 -5.26 6.81
CA LYS A 174 20.11 -6.49 6.06
C LYS A 174 19.10 -6.79 4.96
N ILE A 175 17.83 -6.42 5.16
CA ILE A 175 16.75 -6.60 4.20
C ILE A 175 16.28 -5.22 3.81
N THR A 176 16.66 -4.78 2.61
CA THR A 176 16.27 -3.45 2.13
C THR A 176 14.76 -3.40 1.91
N PHE A 177 14.21 -2.19 1.85
CA PHE A 177 12.78 -2.00 1.61
C PHE A 177 12.39 -2.57 0.24
N GLU A 178 13.30 -2.44 -0.71
CA GLU A 178 13.25 -2.96 -2.06
C GLU A 178 13.21 -4.48 -2.08
N ASP A 179 14.06 -5.15 -1.29
CA ASP A 179 14.06 -6.60 -1.17
C ASP A 179 12.73 -7.11 -0.61
N ALA A 180 12.17 -6.40 0.38
CA ALA A 180 10.89 -6.76 1.00
C ALA A 180 9.75 -6.77 -0.03
N ILE A 181 9.70 -5.80 -0.93
CA ILE A 181 8.66 -5.73 -1.98
C ILE A 181 8.96 -6.68 -3.14
N ALA A 182 10.21 -6.69 -3.63
CA ALA A 182 10.60 -7.49 -4.78
C ALA A 182 10.35 -8.99 -4.54
N LYS A 183 10.59 -9.47 -3.32
CA LYS A 183 10.28 -10.85 -2.92
C LYS A 183 8.82 -11.21 -3.23
N HIS A 184 7.87 -10.40 -2.78
CA HIS A 184 6.44 -10.69 -2.95
C HIS A 184 6.00 -10.60 -4.41
N VAL A 185 6.53 -9.63 -5.15
CA VAL A 185 6.30 -9.54 -6.60
C VAL A 185 6.76 -10.81 -7.31
N PHE A 186 7.95 -11.34 -6.97
CA PHE A 186 8.48 -12.55 -7.60
C PHE A 186 7.79 -13.84 -7.15
N GLU A 187 7.33 -13.92 -5.91
CA GLU A 187 6.52 -15.04 -5.42
C GLU A 187 5.21 -15.12 -6.21
N GLN A 188 4.49 -13.99 -6.34
CA GLN A 188 3.25 -13.93 -7.11
C GLN A 188 3.44 -14.35 -8.57
N LEU A 189 4.49 -13.84 -9.24
CA LEU A 189 4.76 -14.18 -10.64
C LEU A 189 5.04 -15.67 -10.85
N LYS A 190 5.76 -16.32 -9.92
CA LYS A 190 6.04 -17.76 -9.99
C LYS A 190 4.76 -18.58 -9.87
N ASP A 191 3.87 -18.20 -8.95
CA ASP A 191 2.61 -18.89 -8.75
C ASP A 191 1.69 -18.77 -9.99
N THR A 192 1.65 -17.59 -10.61
CA THR A 192 0.92 -17.36 -11.87
C THR A 192 1.48 -18.22 -13.01
N GLU A 193 2.80 -18.28 -13.19
CA GLU A 193 3.43 -19.13 -14.22
C GLU A 193 3.19 -20.63 -13.99
N MET A 194 3.24 -21.09 -12.73
CA MET A 194 2.96 -22.48 -12.39
C MET A 194 1.50 -22.87 -12.67
N THR A 195 0.57 -21.93 -12.48
CA THR A 195 -0.86 -22.14 -12.74
C THR A 195 -1.15 -22.23 -14.24
N LEU A 196 -0.51 -21.38 -15.05
CA LEU A 196 -0.65 -21.39 -16.51
C LEU A 196 -0.09 -22.66 -17.18
N LYS A 197 0.91 -23.32 -16.59
CA LYS A 197 1.50 -24.56 -17.15
C LYS A 197 0.71 -25.83 -16.86
N LYS A 198 -0.27 -25.77 -15.95
CA LYS A 198 -1.11 -26.92 -15.57
C LYS A 198 -2.42 -27.01 -16.35
N ASN A 199 -2.74 -25.96 -17.12
CA ASN A 199 -3.90 -25.87 -18.01
C ASN A 199 -3.48 -26.02 -19.46
#